data_AF-A0A497AF13-F1
#
_entry.id   AF-A0A497AF13-F1
#
_cell.length_a   1.000
_cell.length_b   1.000
_cell.length_c   1.000
_cell.angle_alpha   90.00
_cell.angle_beta   90.00
_cell.angle_gamma   90.00
#
_symmetry.space_group_name_H-M   'P 1'
#
loop_
_entity.id
_entity.type
_entity.pdbx_description
1 polymer ?
#
loop_
_entity_poly.entity_id
_entity_poly.type
_entity_poly.pdbx_seq_one_letter_code
_entity_poly.pdbx_strand_id
1 'polypeptide(L)'
;MESDVFVPLSQSFATGVALLIPGIGITIWQGWPWWSPLVISGGGVTVTWLYLLNAHRKLLWLVETISHIDLNRDGDTGQPKPEPVTVEVKHTDNGRLSSMQYIDLPDGTTHQQFTDWARGVSSGVKTPARKYWAGTGKPFSRDGYDSFLDAMERAGIVTRSGNNARILTNGGKRAMARVAKTA
;
A
#
# COMPACT_ATOMS: atom_id res chain seq x y z
N MET A 1 -32.95 -16.30 25.31
CA MET A 1 -31.88 -15.84 24.40
C MET A 1 -32.04 -16.39 22.98
N GLU A 2 -32.65 -17.56 22.74
CA GLU A 2 -32.93 -18.04 21.36
C GLU A 2 -33.97 -17.19 20.59
N SER A 3 -34.94 -16.58 21.29
CA SER A 3 -36.01 -15.79 20.64
C SER A 3 -35.54 -14.44 20.08
N ASP A 4 -34.48 -13.83 20.62
CA ASP A 4 -34.04 -12.48 20.21
C ASP A 4 -33.34 -12.47 18.85
N VAL A 5 -32.76 -13.60 18.45
CA VAL A 5 -32.07 -13.72 17.16
C VAL A 5 -33.02 -14.24 16.08
N PHE A 6 -34.05 -14.99 16.47
CA PHE A 6 -34.97 -15.62 15.52
C PHE A 6 -35.91 -14.63 14.83
N VAL A 7 -36.38 -13.60 15.55
CA VAL A 7 -37.27 -12.58 14.99
C VAL A 7 -36.57 -11.76 13.89
N PRO A 8 -35.38 -11.15 14.12
CA PRO A 8 -34.66 -10.44 13.06
C PRO A 8 -34.29 -11.35 11.88
N LEU A 9 -33.92 -12.60 12.16
CA LEU A 9 -33.56 -13.57 11.13
C LEU A 9 -34.78 -13.90 10.25
N SER A 10 -35.93 -14.18 10.85
CA SER A 10 -37.17 -14.42 10.11
C SER A 10 -37.63 -13.19 9.32
N GLN A 11 -37.48 -11.98 9.87
CA GLN A 11 -37.82 -10.73 9.20
C GLN A 11 -36.90 -10.45 8.00
N SER A 12 -35.59 -10.69 8.14
CA SER A 12 -34.65 -10.55 7.02
C SER A 12 -34.94 -11.56 5.91
N PHE A 13 -35.31 -12.80 6.28
CA PHE A 13 -35.70 -13.84 5.32
C PHE A 13 -36.99 -13.46 4.58
N ALA A 14 -38.02 -13.03 5.30
CA ALA A 14 -39.28 -12.57 4.72
C ALA A 14 -39.08 -11.37 3.79
N THR A 15 -38.22 -10.42 4.16
CA THR A 15 -37.87 -9.26 3.33
C THR A 15 -37.12 -9.69 2.06
N GLY A 16 -36.19 -10.64 2.18
CA GLY A 16 -35.48 -11.21 1.03
C GLY A 16 -36.43 -11.89 0.03
N VAL A 17 -37.36 -12.70 0.53
CA VAL A 17 -38.39 -13.35 -0.32
C VAL A 17 -39.32 -12.32 -0.96
N ALA A 18 -39.76 -11.31 -0.20
CA ALA A 18 -40.63 -10.25 -0.71
C ALA A 18 -39.98 -9.45 -1.85
N LEU A 19 -38.66 -9.25 -1.83
CA LEU A 19 -37.91 -8.56 -2.89
C LEU A 19 -37.64 -9.44 -4.12
N LEU A 20 -37.64 -10.76 -3.98
CA LEU A 20 -37.47 -11.68 -5.11
C LEU A 20 -38.69 -11.69 -6.05
N ILE A 21 -39.90 -11.56 -5.51
CA ILE A 21 -41.16 -11.56 -6.27
C ILE A 21 -41.18 -10.48 -7.37
N PRO A 22 -40.94 -9.18 -7.08
CA PRO A 22 -40.88 -8.16 -8.12
C PRO A 22 -39.67 -8.34 -9.04
N GLY A 23 -38.54 -8.85 -8.54
CA GLY A 23 -37.36 -9.15 -9.37
C GLY A 23 -37.65 -10.19 -10.45
N ILE A 24 -38.38 -11.26 -10.11
CA ILE A 24 -38.82 -12.28 -11.07
C ILE A 24 -39.79 -11.65 -12.09
N GLY A 25 -40.73 -10.82 -11.64
CA GLY A 25 -41.67 -10.11 -12.52
C GLY A 25 -40.96 -9.24 -13.56
N ILE A 26 -39.94 -8.48 -13.16
CA ILE A 26 -39.12 -7.65 -14.06
C ILE A 26 -38.36 -8.52 -15.07
N THR A 27 -37.86 -9.67 -14.64
CA THR A 27 -37.06 -10.58 -15.47
C THR A 27 -37.89 -11.20 -16.59
N ILE A 28 -39.11 -11.66 -16.24
CA ILE A 28 -40.08 -12.17 -17.21
C ILE A 28 -40.48 -11.06 -18.18
N TRP A 29 -40.77 -9.85 -17.67
CA TRP A 29 -41.18 -8.71 -18.48
C TRP A 29 -40.10 -8.25 -19.48
N GLN A 30 -38.82 -8.30 -19.08
CA GLN A 30 -37.70 -7.91 -19.95
C GLN A 30 -37.15 -9.05 -20.82
N GLY A 31 -37.75 -10.24 -20.77
CA GLY A 31 -37.29 -11.41 -21.54
C GLY A 31 -35.89 -11.88 -21.15
N TRP A 32 -35.46 -11.59 -19.91
CA TRP A 32 -34.14 -11.95 -19.43
C TRP A 32 -34.07 -13.44 -19.09
N PRO A 33 -32.87 -14.06 -19.19
CA PRO A 33 -32.66 -15.42 -18.73
C PRO A 33 -33.07 -15.60 -17.26
N TRP A 34 -33.66 -16.76 -16.94
CA TRP A 34 -34.16 -17.07 -15.59
C TRP A 34 -33.07 -17.02 -14.50
N TRP A 35 -31.79 -17.12 -14.87
CA TRP A 35 -30.66 -17.04 -13.95
C TRP A 35 -30.21 -15.59 -13.65
N SER A 36 -30.66 -14.59 -14.42
CA SER A 36 -30.24 -13.19 -14.24
C SER A 36 -30.54 -12.60 -12.85
N PRO A 37 -31.71 -12.86 -12.23
CA PRO A 37 -32.00 -12.41 -10.86
C PRO A 37 -31.05 -13.00 -9.82
N LEU A 38 -30.65 -14.25 -10.02
CA LEU A 38 -29.73 -14.95 -9.11
C LEU A 38 -28.34 -14.31 -9.18
N VAL A 39 -27.86 -13.99 -10.38
CA VAL A 39 -26.56 -13.32 -10.56
C VAL A 39 -26.58 -11.90 -10.01
N ILE A 40 -27.65 -11.13 -10.26
CA ILE A 40 -27.77 -9.75 -9.75
C ILE A 40 -27.86 -9.75 -8.22
N SER A 41 -28.70 -10.62 -7.64
CA SER A 41 -28.87 -10.72 -6.18
C SER A 41 -27.59 -11.22 -5.51
N GLY A 42 -26.97 -12.28 -6.06
CA GLY A 42 -25.71 -12.82 -5.54
C GLY A 42 -24.57 -11.82 -5.65
N GLY A 43 -24.46 -11.11 -6.78
CA GLY A 43 -23.49 -10.02 -6.95
C GLY A 43 -23.72 -8.88 -5.96
N GLY A 44 -24.97 -8.45 -5.78
CA GLY A 44 -25.35 -7.41 -4.82
C GLY A 44 -25.01 -7.78 -3.38
N VAL A 45 -25.33 -9.00 -2.96
CA VAL A 45 -24.96 -9.54 -1.63
C VAL A 45 -23.45 -9.57 -1.47
N THR A 46 -22.71 -10.06 -2.47
CA THR A 46 -21.24 -10.12 -2.43
C THR A 46 -20.61 -8.74 -2.28
N VAL A 47 -21.04 -7.78 -3.10
CA VAL A 47 -20.56 -6.38 -3.04
C VAL A 47 -20.88 -5.75 -1.69
N THR A 48 -22.11 -5.94 -1.20
CA THR A 48 -22.55 -5.42 0.10
C THR A 48 -21.75 -6.04 1.24
N TRP A 49 -21.51 -7.35 1.19
CA TRP A 49 -20.71 -8.07 2.18
C TRP A 49 -19.27 -7.55 2.23
N LEU A 50 -18.62 -7.42 1.06
CA LEU A 50 -17.27 -6.84 0.96
C LEU A 50 -17.23 -5.39 1.47
N TYR A 51 -18.25 -4.59 1.17
CA TYR A 51 -18.38 -3.24 1.69
C TYR A 51 -18.48 -3.23 3.22
N LEU A 52 -19.34 -4.07 3.80
CA LEU A 52 -19.52 -4.19 5.25
C LEU A 52 -18.25 -4.68 5.94
N LEU A 53 -17.54 -5.65 5.37
CA LEU A 53 -16.24 -6.10 5.88
C LEU A 53 -15.22 -4.96 5.91
N ASN A 54 -15.14 -4.17 4.84
CA ASN A 54 -14.24 -3.02 4.78
C ASN A 54 -14.64 -1.92 5.79
N ALA A 55 -15.94 -1.63 5.91
CA ALA A 55 -16.46 -0.66 6.88
C ALA A 55 -16.17 -1.11 8.32
N HIS A 56 -16.37 -2.39 8.62
CA HIS A 56 -16.07 -2.96 9.93
C HIS A 56 -14.58 -2.83 10.28
N ARG A 57 -13.67 -3.14 9.35
CA ARG A 57 -12.22 -2.96 9.55
C ARG A 57 -11.85 -1.51 9.85
N LYS A 58 -12.40 -0.56 9.10
CA LYS A 58 -12.16 0.87 9.34
C LYS A 58 -12.66 1.33 10.71
N LEU A 59 -13.85 0.85 11.11
CA LEU A 59 -14.41 1.17 12.41
C LEU A 59 -13.53 0.61 13.53
N LEU A 60 -13.07 -0.63 13.36
CA LEU A 60 -12.16 -1.28 14.30
C LEU A 60 -10.86 -0.47 14.45
N TRP A 61 -10.22 -0.09 13.34
CA TRP A 61 -9.03 0.77 13.39
C TRP A 61 -9.28 2.12 14.04
N LEU A 62 -10.43 2.74 13.79
CA LEU A 62 -10.80 4.01 14.41
C LEU A 62 -10.98 3.87 15.93
N VAL A 63 -11.63 2.79 16.38
CA VAL A 63 -11.80 2.50 17.81
C VAL A 63 -10.46 2.22 18.47
N GLU A 64 -9.59 1.41 17.85
CA GLU A 64 -8.24 1.14 18.36
C GLU A 64 -7.40 2.43 18.44
N THR A 65 -7.53 3.31 17.44
CA THR A 65 -6.83 4.61 17.42
C THR A 65 -7.29 5.52 18.56
N ILE A 66 -8.60 5.56 18.85
CA ILE A 66 -9.15 6.41 19.93
C ILE A 66 -8.88 5.80 21.31
N SER A 67 -9.01 4.49 21.44
CA SER A 67 -8.89 3.79 22.72
C SER A 67 -7.46 3.45 23.11
N HIS A 68 -6.52 3.48 22.17
CA HIS A 68 -5.14 2.98 22.33
C HIS A 68 -5.06 1.53 22.84
N ILE A 69 -6.10 0.73 22.55
CA ILE A 69 -6.18 -0.69 22.88
C ILE A 69 -6.23 -1.47 21.58
N ASP A 70 -5.37 -2.48 21.46
CA ASP A 70 -5.38 -3.45 20.38
C ASP A 70 -6.55 -4.44 20.58
N LEU A 71 -7.61 -4.28 19.78
CA LEU A 71 -8.84 -5.07 19.88
C LEU A 71 -8.78 -6.33 19.02
N ASN A 72 -8.05 -6.29 17.90
CA ASN A 72 -7.92 -7.40 16.97
C ASN A 72 -6.73 -8.34 17.30
N ARG A 73 -5.86 -7.94 18.23
CA ARG A 73 -4.63 -8.63 18.67
C ARG A 73 -3.60 -8.82 17.56
N ASP A 74 -3.51 -7.87 16.63
CA ASP A 74 -2.52 -7.89 15.56
C ASP A 74 -1.18 -7.25 15.96
N GLY A 75 -1.10 -6.66 17.16
CA GLY A 75 0.11 -6.04 17.69
C GLY A 75 0.26 -4.57 17.31
N ASP A 76 -0.65 -4.02 16.49
CA ASP A 76 -0.73 -2.62 16.14
C ASP A 76 -2.02 -1.98 16.72
N THR A 77 -2.00 -0.66 16.93
CA THR A 77 -3.22 0.09 17.23
C THR A 77 -3.62 0.92 16.03
N GLY A 78 -4.78 0.62 15.43
CA GLY A 78 -5.28 1.34 14.27
C GLY A 78 -4.88 0.67 12.95
N GLN A 79 -4.79 1.47 11.88
CA GLN A 79 -4.47 0.91 10.57
C GLN A 79 -3.01 0.41 10.55
N PRO A 80 -2.74 -0.86 10.18
CA PRO A 80 -1.39 -1.41 10.15
C PRO A 80 -0.53 -0.59 9.19
N LYS A 81 0.63 -0.16 9.67
CA LYS A 81 1.59 0.60 8.86
C LYS A 81 2.33 -0.36 7.93
N PRO A 82 2.62 0.02 6.68
CA PRO A 82 3.53 -0.76 5.84
C PRO A 82 4.86 -0.96 6.58
N GLU A 83 5.40 -2.18 6.57
CA GLU A 83 6.71 -2.44 7.19
C GLU A 83 7.77 -1.49 6.60
N PRO A 84 8.57 -0.83 7.44
CA PRO A 84 9.62 0.07 6.97
C PRO A 84 10.68 -0.75 6.23
N VAL A 85 11.08 -0.27 5.05
CA VAL A 85 12.23 -0.84 4.34
C VAL A 85 13.49 -0.23 4.94
N THR A 86 14.23 -1.01 5.72
CA THR A 86 15.52 -0.59 6.28
C THR A 86 16.68 -0.92 5.32
N VAL A 87 17.49 0.08 5.01
CA VAL A 87 18.72 -0.06 4.21
C VAL A 87 19.93 0.02 5.13
N GLU A 88 20.77 -1.01 5.07
CA GLU A 88 22.06 -1.06 5.76
C GLU A 88 23.16 -0.43 4.89
N VAL A 89 23.72 0.69 5.35
CA VAL A 89 24.76 1.44 4.66
C VAL A 89 26.11 1.22 5.35
N LYS A 90 27.03 0.58 4.64
CA LYS A 90 28.42 0.38 5.08
C LYS A 90 29.34 1.42 4.45
N HIS A 91 29.91 2.29 5.27
CA HIS A 91 30.97 3.20 4.87
C HIS A 91 32.30 2.48 5.02
N THR A 92 33.06 2.38 3.93
CA THR A 92 34.37 1.73 3.90
C THR A 92 35.41 2.75 3.48
N ASP A 93 36.49 2.87 4.26
CA ASP A 93 37.65 3.69 3.94
C ASP A 93 38.87 2.78 3.74
N ASN A 94 39.58 2.93 2.62
CA ASN A 94 40.70 2.07 2.21
C ASN A 94 40.45 0.55 2.36
N GLY A 95 39.22 0.09 2.09
CA GLY A 95 38.84 -1.32 2.18
C GLY A 95 38.49 -1.80 3.60
N ARG A 96 38.61 -0.97 4.63
CA ARG A 96 38.19 -1.27 6.00
C ARG A 96 36.86 -0.60 6.30
N LEU A 97 35.98 -1.30 7.02
CA LEU A 97 34.72 -0.71 7.51
C LEU A 97 35.06 0.46 8.43
N SER A 98 34.58 1.64 8.07
CA SER A 98 34.79 2.91 8.78
C SER A 98 33.55 3.26 9.61
N SER A 99 32.35 3.07 9.05
CA SER A 99 31.09 3.29 9.77
C SER A 99 29.96 2.45 9.19
N MET A 100 28.93 2.21 9.99
CA MET A 100 27.75 1.46 9.63
C MET A 100 26.52 2.24 10.07
N GLN A 101 25.57 2.44 9.15
CA GLN A 101 24.35 3.19 9.40
C GLN A 101 23.15 2.40 8.90
N TYR A 102 22.10 2.31 9.70
CA TYR A 102 20.79 1.80 9.27
C TYR A 102 19.89 2.98 8.95
N ILE A 103 19.21 2.90 7.81
CA ILE A 103 18.36 3.99 7.32
C ILE A 103 17.02 3.41 6.95
N ASP A 104 16.00 3.83 7.68
CA ASP A 104 14.63 3.53 7.34
C ASP A 104 14.21 4.42 6.17
N LEU A 105 13.79 3.79 5.08
CA LEU A 105 13.21 4.50 3.96
C LEU A 105 11.83 5.05 4.35
N PRO A 106 11.40 6.19 3.77
CA PRO A 106 10.11 6.77 4.09
C PRO A 106 8.95 5.80 3.86
N ASP A 107 7.94 5.90 4.71
CA ASP A 107 6.71 5.10 4.65
C ASP A 107 6.14 5.02 3.23
N GLY A 108 5.83 3.80 2.79
CA GLY A 108 5.32 3.52 1.45
C GLY A 108 6.41 3.32 0.38
N THR A 109 7.69 3.45 0.71
CA THR A 109 8.79 3.04 -0.19
C THR A 109 8.94 1.52 -0.14
N THR A 110 8.70 0.84 -1.26
CA THR A 110 8.86 -0.61 -1.36
C THR A 110 10.28 -1.00 -1.76
N HIS A 111 10.67 -2.25 -1.42
CA HIS A 111 11.96 -2.80 -1.85
C HIS A 111 12.12 -2.78 -3.38
N GLN A 112 11.04 -3.06 -4.12
CA GLN A 112 11.06 -3.03 -5.58
C GLN A 112 11.27 -1.62 -6.12
N GLN A 113 10.60 -0.61 -5.56
CA GLN A 113 10.80 0.80 -5.94
C GLN A 113 12.26 1.24 -5.71
N PHE A 114 12.85 0.85 -4.58
CA PHE A 114 14.25 1.13 -4.28
C PHE A 114 15.20 0.44 -5.26
N THR A 115 14.99 -0.84 -5.56
CA THR A 115 15.79 -1.61 -6.53
C THR A 115 15.70 -1.03 -7.94
N ASP A 116 14.50 -0.70 -8.41
CA ASP A 116 14.30 -0.09 -9.72
C ASP A 116 14.96 1.28 -9.80
N TRP A 117 14.90 2.05 -8.72
CA TRP A 117 15.64 3.30 -8.58
C TRP A 117 17.14 3.07 -8.70
N ALA A 118 17.70 2.17 -7.88
CA ALA A 118 19.11 1.82 -7.85
C ALA A 118 19.63 1.42 -9.24
N ARG A 119 18.88 0.56 -9.95
CA ARG A 119 19.21 0.09 -11.31
C ARG A 119 19.19 1.21 -12.34
N GLY A 120 18.19 2.10 -12.28
CA GLY A 120 18.10 3.22 -13.21
C GLY A 120 19.19 4.27 -13.00
N VAL A 121 19.58 4.54 -11.74
CA VAL A 121 20.65 5.50 -11.45
C VAL A 121 22.04 4.91 -11.64
N SER A 122 22.24 3.61 -11.39
CA SER A 122 23.54 2.94 -11.58
C SER A 122 23.89 2.74 -13.05
N SER A 123 22.89 2.52 -13.91
CA SER A 123 23.08 2.40 -15.37
C SER A 123 23.42 3.73 -16.04
N GLY A 124 23.27 4.86 -15.34
CA GLY A 124 23.49 6.20 -15.88
C GLY A 124 22.40 6.67 -16.84
N VAL A 125 21.40 5.84 -17.14
CA VAL A 125 20.28 6.16 -18.04
C VAL A 125 19.34 7.19 -17.41
N LYS A 126 19.11 7.10 -16.10
CA LYS A 126 18.26 8.03 -15.35
C LYS A 126 19.09 8.71 -14.27
N THR A 127 19.00 10.03 -14.18
CA THR A 127 19.59 10.76 -13.06
C THR A 127 18.68 10.69 -11.83
N PRO A 128 19.16 11.02 -10.62
CA PRO A 128 18.30 11.15 -9.43
C PRO A 128 17.26 12.28 -9.52
N ALA A 129 17.13 12.97 -10.66
CA ALA A 129 16.19 14.06 -10.84
C ALA A 129 14.72 13.58 -10.77
N ARG A 130 13.89 14.37 -10.07
CA ARG A 130 12.47 14.12 -9.81
C ARG A 130 11.68 13.69 -11.05
N LYS A 131 11.95 14.30 -12.21
CA LYS A 131 11.23 14.04 -13.47
C LYS A 131 11.21 12.57 -13.93
N TYR A 132 12.20 11.77 -13.52
CA TYR A 132 12.30 10.36 -13.92
C TYR A 132 11.54 9.41 -12.98
N TRP A 133 11.32 9.83 -11.73
CA TRP A 133 10.98 8.93 -10.63
C TRP A 133 9.67 9.29 -9.93
N ALA A 134 9.23 10.55 -10.02
CA ALA A 134 8.06 11.04 -9.33
C ALA A 134 7.00 11.63 -10.27
N GLY A 135 5.73 11.35 -9.98
CA GLY A 135 4.57 11.87 -10.72
C GLY A 135 3.63 10.78 -11.24
N THR A 136 2.66 11.16 -12.07
CA THR A 136 1.65 10.24 -12.59
C THR A 136 2.28 9.09 -13.38
N GLY A 137 1.96 7.85 -13.00
CA GLY A 137 2.50 6.64 -13.63
C GLY A 137 3.97 6.36 -13.31
N LYS A 138 4.54 7.01 -12.29
CA LYS A 138 5.91 6.78 -11.81
C LYS A 138 5.93 6.02 -10.48
N PRO A 139 7.09 5.43 -10.12
CA PRO A 139 7.18 4.61 -8.92
C PRO A 139 6.92 5.39 -7.63
N PHE A 140 7.24 6.69 -7.59
CA PHE A 140 7.08 7.51 -6.40
C PHE A 140 6.03 8.61 -6.56
N SER A 141 5.39 8.96 -5.46
CA SER A 141 4.71 10.26 -5.34
C SER A 141 5.73 11.39 -5.30
N ARG A 142 5.27 12.61 -5.57
CA ARG A 142 6.10 13.82 -5.57
C ARG A 142 6.80 14.04 -4.22
N ASP A 143 6.03 14.01 -3.15
CA ASP A 143 6.53 14.29 -1.80
C ASP A 143 7.25 13.08 -1.19
N GLY A 144 6.80 11.86 -1.53
CA GLY A 144 7.47 10.62 -1.14
C GLY A 144 8.87 10.52 -1.74
N TYR A 145 9.05 10.91 -3.01
CA TYR A 145 10.37 10.91 -3.63
C TYR A 145 11.34 11.94 -3.02
N ASP A 146 10.84 13.11 -2.62
CA ASP A 146 11.67 14.13 -2.00
C ASP A 146 12.13 13.67 -0.62
N SER A 147 11.22 13.10 0.18
CA SER A 147 11.54 12.47 1.47
C SER A 147 12.54 11.31 1.33
N PHE A 148 12.39 10.51 0.27
CA PHE A 148 13.30 9.42 -0.06
C PHE A 148 14.70 9.95 -0.36
N LEU A 149 14.80 10.98 -1.20
CA LEU A 149 16.08 11.61 -1.50
C LEU A 149 16.70 12.30 -0.28
N ASP A 150 15.91 12.85 0.63
CA ASP A 150 16.40 13.41 1.90
C ASP A 150 17.01 12.31 2.79
N ALA A 151 16.41 11.12 2.82
CA ALA A 151 16.99 9.96 3.51
C ALA A 151 18.31 9.52 2.85
N MET A 152 18.35 9.46 1.52
CA MET A 152 19.58 9.14 0.77
C MET A 152 20.68 10.20 0.89
N GLU A 153 20.30 11.46 1.07
CA GLU A 153 21.24 12.56 1.33
C GLU A 153 21.83 12.45 2.73
N ARG A 154 21.00 12.18 3.75
CA ARG A 154 21.45 11.89 5.13
C ARG A 154 22.36 10.65 5.20
N ALA A 155 22.14 9.68 4.31
CA ALA A 155 22.98 8.49 4.13
C ALA A 155 24.36 8.76 3.52
N GLY A 156 24.59 9.95 2.95
CA GLY A 156 25.75 10.23 2.10
C GLY A 156 25.76 9.45 0.76
N ILE A 157 24.64 8.85 0.36
CA ILE A 157 24.49 8.18 -0.95
C ILE A 157 24.30 9.22 -2.04
N VAL A 158 23.53 10.26 -1.75
CA VAL A 158 23.26 11.42 -2.61
C VAL A 158 23.87 12.67 -1.96
N THR A 159 24.29 13.62 -2.79
CA THR A 159 24.72 14.95 -2.34
C THR A 159 24.11 16.03 -3.24
N ARG A 160 23.99 17.24 -2.70
CA ARG A 160 23.59 18.41 -3.48
C ARG A 160 24.76 18.90 -4.32
N SER A 161 24.44 19.34 -5.53
CA SER A 161 25.37 19.90 -6.50
C SER A 161 24.71 21.07 -7.24
N GLY A 162 25.41 22.20 -7.32
CA GLY A 162 24.94 23.40 -8.02
C GLY A 162 23.56 23.87 -7.56
N ASN A 163 22.68 24.19 -8.53
CA ASN A 163 21.32 24.71 -8.35
C ASN A 163 20.34 23.69 -7.72
N ASN A 164 20.65 23.20 -6.51
CA ASN A 164 19.86 22.18 -5.79
C ASN A 164 19.71 20.84 -6.53
N ALA A 165 20.55 20.54 -7.51
CA ALA A 165 20.52 19.25 -8.18
C ALA A 165 21.10 18.18 -7.26
N ARG A 166 20.41 17.05 -7.14
CA ARG A 166 20.88 15.90 -6.35
C ARG A 166 21.63 14.92 -7.25
N ILE A 167 22.87 14.61 -6.90
CA ILE A 167 23.72 13.67 -7.62
C ILE A 167 24.22 12.57 -6.69
N LEU A 168 24.47 11.37 -7.24
CA LEU A 168 25.08 10.29 -6.47
C LEU A 168 26.54 10.63 -6.11
N THR A 169 26.91 10.36 -4.86
CA THR A 169 28.31 10.37 -4.44
C THR A 169 29.07 9.22 -5.10
N ASN A 170 30.41 9.26 -5.14
CA ASN A 170 31.21 8.14 -5.66
C ASN A 170 31.00 6.85 -4.85
N GLY A 171 30.69 6.97 -3.56
CA GLY A 171 30.26 5.85 -2.71
C GLY A 171 28.87 5.36 -3.11
N GLY A 172 27.91 6.27 -3.25
CA GLY A 172 26.53 5.97 -3.66
C GLY A 172 26.45 5.28 -5.02
N LYS A 173 27.22 5.72 -6.02
CA LYS A 173 27.31 5.07 -7.34
C LYS A 173 27.73 3.60 -7.22
N ARG A 174 28.76 3.32 -6.41
CA ARG A 174 29.26 1.96 -6.18
C ARG A 174 28.25 1.11 -5.41
N ALA A 175 27.59 1.68 -4.40
CA ALA A 175 26.55 1.01 -3.64
C ALA A 175 25.36 0.62 -4.55
N MET A 176 24.84 1.57 -5.34
CA MET A 176 23.71 1.31 -6.25
C MET A 176 24.07 0.29 -7.33
N ALA A 177 25.31 0.31 -7.84
CA ALA A 177 25.77 -0.70 -8.79
C ALA A 177 25.85 -2.12 -8.18
N ARG A 178 26.04 -2.25 -6.85
CA ARG A 178 25.96 -3.55 -6.17
C ARG A 178 24.51 -3.99 -5.99
N VAL A 179 23.65 -3.10 -5.50
CA VAL A 179 22.20 -3.39 -5.35
C VAL A 179 21.62 -3.86 -6.69
N ALA A 180 21.90 -3.14 -7.77
CA ALA A 180 21.41 -3.46 -9.12
C ALA A 180 21.88 -4.82 -9.69
N LYS A 181 22.95 -5.42 -9.12
CA LYS A 181 23.46 -6.74 -9.51
C LYS A 181 22.88 -7.88 -8.67
N THR A 182 22.38 -7.55 -7.48
CA THR A 182 21.93 -8.55 -6.50
C THR A 182 20.41 -8.75 -6.54
N ALA A 183 19.72 -7.95 -7.36
CA ALA A 183 18.27 -7.90 -7.48
C ALA A 183 17.83 -8.06 -8.93
#